data_AF-A0A7Y3DDL2-F1
#
_entry.id   AF-A0A7Y3DDL2-F1
#
_cell.length_a   1.000
_cell.length_b   1.000
_cell.length_c   1.000
_cell.angle_alpha   90.00
_cell.angle_beta   90.00
_cell.angle_gamma   90.00
#
_symmetry.space_group_name_H-M   'P 1'
#
loop_
_entity.id
_entity.type
_entity.pdbx_description
1 polymer ?
#
loop_
_entity_poly.entity_id
_entity_poly.type
_entity_poly.pdbx_seq_one_letter_code
_entity_poly.pdbx_strand_id
1 'polypeptide(L)' 'LKYLRGSVLESVRDTLLGRRATERGLFRRDYVETLLDDPEAHITPLRGSKLWQLGLLEQWLQTNGV' A
#
# COMPACT_ATOMS: atom_id res chain seq x y z
N LEU A 1 10.42 9.46 -1.63
CA LEU A 1 9.93 8.22 -2.27
C LEU A 1 8.67 8.52 -3.06
N LYS A 2 8.78 8.87 -4.35
CA LYS A 2 7.61 9.20 -5.19
C LYS A 2 7.20 8.04 -6.10
N TYR A 3 8.16 7.23 -6.53
CA TYR A 3 7.96 6.11 -7.43
C TYR A 3 8.32 4.83 -6.69
N LEU A 4 7.30 4.06 -6.31
CA LEU A 4 7.50 2.71 -5.80
C LEU A 4 7.82 1.82 -7.00
N ARG A 5 9.03 1.27 -7.02
CA ARG A 5 9.50 0.39 -8.11
C ARG A 5 10.29 -0.77 -7.52
N GLY A 6 10.30 -1.89 -8.23
CA GLY A 6 11.07 -3.07 -7.87
C GLY A 6 10.68 -3.61 -6.49
N SER A 7 11.67 -4.00 -5.69
CA SER A 7 11.49 -4.68 -4.40
C SER A 7 10.63 -3.92 -3.39
N VAL A 8 10.63 -2.58 -3.45
CA VAL A 8 9.81 -1.76 -2.53
C VAL A 8 8.33 -1.86 -2.91
N LEU A 9 8.00 -1.88 -4.21
CA LEU A 9 6.63 -2.05 -4.65
C LEU A 9 6.09 -3.44 -4.28
N GLU A 10 6.91 -4.48 -4.47
CA GLU A 10 6.56 -5.85 -4.08
C GLU A 10 6.35 -5.98 -2.58
N SER A 11 7.22 -5.38 -1.75
CA SER A 11 7.03 -5.38 -0.30
C SER A 11 5.74 -4.68 0.13
N VAL A 12 5.39 -3.57 -0.52
CA VAL A 12 4.12 -2.86 -0.26
C VAL A 12 2.92 -3.70 -0.73
N ARG A 13 3.01 -4.37 -1.89
CA ARG A 13 2.01 -5.30 -2.40
C ARG A 13 1.74 -6.41 -1.39
N ASP A 14 2.79 -7.08 -0.91
CA ASP A 14 2.69 -8.18 0.06
C ASP A 14 2.10 -7.70 1.39
N THR A 15 2.49 -6.51 1.83
CA THR A 15 1.98 -5.92 3.07
C THR A 15 0.47 -5.67 2.98
N LEU A 16 0.01 -5.08 1.87
CA LEU A 16 -1.39 -4.67 1.68
C LEU A 16 -2.34 -5.79 1.25
N LEU A 17 -1.84 -6.80 0.53
CA LEU A 17 -2.62 -7.96 0.09
C LEU A 17 -2.42 -9.19 0.99
N GLY A 18 -1.54 -9.08 1.99
CA GLY A 18 -1.25 -10.14 2.93
C GLY A 18 -2.43 -10.49 3.84
N ARG A 19 -2.32 -11.65 4.50
CA ARG A 19 -3.35 -12.19 5.39
C ARG A 19 -3.74 -11.20 6.51
N ARG A 20 -2.75 -10.55 7.13
CA ARG A 20 -2.99 -9.58 8.22
C ARG A 20 -3.84 -8.39 7.76
N ALA A 21 -3.55 -7.83 6.59
CA ALA A 21 -4.29 -6.71 6.03
C ALA A 21 -5.71 -7.11 5.60
N THR A 22 -5.85 -8.28 4.98
CA THR A 22 -7.13 -8.80 4.48
C THR A 22 -8.07 -9.20 5.61
N GLU A 23 -7.58 -9.89 6.66
CA GLU A 23 -8.38 -10.22 7.85
C GLU A 23 -8.85 -8.97 8.60
N ARG A 24 -8.05 -7.91 8.57
CA ARG A 24 -8.40 -6.63 9.19
C ARG A 24 -9.50 -5.87 8.44
N GLY A 25 -9.57 -6.01 7.13
CA GLY A 25 -10.61 -5.39 6.31
C GLY A 25 -10.59 -3.85 6.25
N LEU A 26 -9.47 -3.18 6.59
CA LEU A 26 -9.37 -1.72 6.53
C LEU A 26 -9.28 -1.17 5.10
N PHE A 27 -8.76 -1.97 4.18
CA PHE A 27 -8.58 -1.55 2.79
C PHE A 27 -9.54 -2.31 1.88
N ARG A 28 -10.17 -1.58 0.96
CA ARG A 28 -10.92 -2.19 -0.14
C ARG A 28 -9.92 -2.81 -1.12
N ARG A 29 -9.94 -4.14 -1.23
CA ARG A 29 -9.02 -4.91 -2.08
C ARG A 29 -8.97 -4.37 -3.52
N ASP A 30 -10.11 -4.21 -4.16
CA ASP A 30 -10.18 -3.75 -5.56
C ASP A 30 -9.53 -2.38 -5.77
N TYR A 31 -9.65 -1.49 -4.78
CA TYR A 31 -9.01 -0.18 -4.83
C TYR A 31 -7.50 -0.29 -4.63
N VAL A 32 -7.03 -1.14 -3.72
CA VAL A 32 -5.59 -1.41 -3.55
C VAL A 32 -5.01 -2.02 -4.82
N GLU A 33 -5.69 -2.98 -5.45
CA GLU A 33 -5.28 -3.58 -6.71
C GLU A 33 -5.21 -2.53 -7.83
N THR A 34 -6.17 -1.60 -7.91
CA THR A 34 -6.12 -0.46 -8.84
C THR A 34 -4.89 0.41 -8.60
N LEU A 35 -4.57 0.71 -7.32
CA LEU A 35 -3.38 1.50 -6.97
C LEU A 35 -2.06 0.78 -7.29
N LEU A 36 -2.05 -0.55 -7.26
CA LEU A 36 -0.89 -1.39 -7.56
C LEU A 36 -0.67 -1.59 -9.05
N ASP A 37 -1.72 -1.50 -9.87
CA ASP A 37 -1.67 -1.67 -11.32
C ASP A 37 -1.04 -0.44 -12.00
N ASP A 38 -1.38 0.77 -11.53
CA ASP A 38 -0.76 2.03 -11.99
C ASP A 38 -0.34 2.96 -10.83
N PRO A 39 0.73 2.60 -10.09
CA PRO A 39 1.16 3.36 -8.92
C PRO A 39 1.63 4.79 -9.25
N GLU A 40 2.02 5.08 -10.50
CA GLU A 40 2.49 6.40 -10.93
C GLU A 40 1.35 7.33 -11.34
N ALA A 41 0.20 6.81 -11.78
CA ALA A 41 -1.01 7.60 -11.98
C ALA A 41 -1.67 8.03 -10.66
N HIS A 42 -1.35 7.37 -9.55
CA HIS A 42 -2.00 7.58 -8.26
C HIS A 42 -1.18 8.40 -7.26
N ILE A 43 -0.68 9.54 -7.74
CA ILE A 43 0.05 10.52 -6.94
C ILE A 43 -0.90 11.60 -6.41
N THR A 44 -0.73 11.99 -5.15
CA THR A 44 -1.49 13.08 -4.53
C THR A 44 -1.04 14.45 -5.07
N PRO A 45 -1.84 15.52 -4.92
CA PRO A 45 -1.44 16.87 -5.34
C PRO A 45 -0.10 17.34 -4.73
N LEU A 46 0.22 16.84 -3.54
CA LEU A 46 1.48 17.09 -2.83
C LEU A 46 2.64 16.17 -3.29
N ARG A 47 2.48 15.48 -4.43
CA ARG A 47 3.48 14.60 -5.03
C ARG A 47 3.86 13.37 -4.19
N GLY A 48 2.97 12.92 -3.30
CA GLY A 48 3.13 11.68 -2.53
C GLY A 48 2.41 10.50 -3.20
N SER A 49 2.94 9.28 -3.07
CA SER A 49 2.25 8.07 -3.55
C SER A 49 1.15 7.67 -2.57
N LYS A 50 -0.09 7.55 -3.05
CA LYS A 50 -1.20 7.03 -2.23
C LYS A 50 -0.92 5.62 -1.74
N LEU A 51 -0.34 4.80 -2.61
CA LEU A 51 0.04 3.42 -2.30
C LEU A 51 1.07 3.35 -1.16
N TRP A 52 2.03 4.26 -1.13
CA TRP A 52 2.99 4.36 -0.02
C TRP A 52 2.30 4.70 1.31
N GLN A 53 1.30 5.60 1.30
CA GLN A 53 0.57 5.96 2.52
C GLN A 53 -0.18 4.76 3.09
N LEU A 54 -0.82 3.95 2.23
CA LEU A 54 -1.49 2.72 2.67
C LEU A 54 -0.47 1.70 3.20
N GLY A 55 0.61 1.45 2.46
CA GLY A 55 1.65 0.50 2.86
C GLY A 55 2.29 0.87 4.20
N LEU A 56 2.55 2.16 4.42
CA LEU A 56 3.11 2.65 5.69
C LEU A 56 2.14 2.46 6.86
N LEU A 57 0.86 2.75 6.66
CA LEU A 57 -0.16 2.54 7.69
C LEU A 57 -0.26 1.06 8.06
N GLU A 58 -0.38 0.17 7.08
CA GLU A 58 -0.48 -1.27 7.34
C GLU A 58 0.79 -1.82 8.00
N GLN A 59 1.97 -1.40 7.54
CA GLN A 59 3.22 -1.79 8.17
C GLN A 59 3.30 -1.32 9.64
N TRP A 60 2.84 -0.10 9.94
CA TRP A 60 2.76 0.38 11.32
C TRP A 60 1.80 -0.46 12.17
N LEU A 61 0.63 -0.80 11.64
CA LEU A 61 -0.34 -1.66 12.34
C LEU A 61 0.27 -3.03 12.66
N GLN A 62 0.91 -3.66 11.67
CA GLN A 62 1.58 -4.96 11.85
C GLN A 62 2.75 -4.88 12.84
N THR A 63 3.51 -3.80 12.83
CA THR A 63 4.65 -3.60 13.75
C THR A 63 4.19 -3.46 15.20
N ASN A 64 3.01 -2.85 15.41
CA ASN A 64 2.44 -2.63 16.75
C ASN A 64 1.51 -3.77 17.20
N GLY A 65 1.43 -4.88 16.44
CA GLY A 65 0.63 -6.04 16.80
C GLY A 65 -0.88 -5.78 16.82
N VAL A 66 -1.32 -4.73 16.11
CA VAL A 66 -2.74 -4.47 15.89
C VAL A 66 -3.28 -5.51 14.92
#